data_AF-A0A3L9Y8M3-F1
#
_entry.id   AF-A0A3L9Y8M3-F1
#
_cell.length_a   1.000
_cell.length_b   1.000
_cell.length_c   1.000
_cell.angle_alpha   90.00
_cell.angle_beta   90.00
_cell.angle_gamma   90.00
#
_symmetry.space_group_name_H-M   'P 1'
#
loop_
_entity.id
_entity.type
_entity.pdbx_description
1 polymer ?
#
loop_
_entity_poly.entity_id
_entity_poly.type
_entity_poly.pdbx_seq_one_letter_code
_entity_poly.pdbx_strand_id
1 'polypeptide(L)'
;MKQHLHKLGLTLGLALAAAPVHAACFADYKAKMDDPLRLHYGVIELPDTACDPGAAFGVIAPRVAAGGWELLEVMSIFDETGLDVRRDDAGQFYLRF
;
A
#
# COMPACT_ATOMS: atom_id res chain seq x y z
N MET A 1 -62.19 -2.85 -29.10
CA MET A 1 -61.98 -2.17 -27.80
C MET A 1 -60.65 -2.62 -27.22
N LYS A 2 -59.71 -1.68 -27.13
CA LYS A 2 -58.54 -1.63 -26.21
C LYS A 2 -57.53 -2.78 -26.30
N GLN A 3 -56.60 -2.63 -27.23
CA GLN A 3 -55.32 -3.34 -27.24
C GLN A 3 -54.49 -2.81 -26.07
N HIS A 4 -54.52 -3.52 -24.94
CA HIS A 4 -53.67 -3.21 -23.79
C HIS A 4 -52.25 -3.66 -24.13
N LEU A 5 -51.55 -2.74 -24.79
CA LEU A 5 -50.10 -2.67 -24.96
C LEU A 5 -49.45 -2.61 -23.57
N HIS A 6 -49.43 -3.75 -22.86
CA HIS A 6 -48.61 -3.91 -21.68
C HIS A 6 -47.17 -4.04 -22.16
N LYS A 7 -46.53 -2.88 -22.32
CA LYS A 7 -45.08 -2.75 -22.39
C LYS A 7 -44.52 -3.36 -21.11
N LEU A 8 -44.20 -4.65 -21.15
CA LEU A 8 -43.40 -5.29 -20.11
C LEU A 8 -41.99 -4.72 -20.26
N GLY A 9 -41.77 -3.57 -19.63
CA GLY A 9 -40.47 -2.93 -19.55
C GLY A 9 -39.53 -3.87 -18.82
N LEU A 10 -38.65 -4.53 -19.56
CA LEU A 10 -37.52 -5.26 -19.01
C LEU A 10 -36.47 -4.24 -18.57
N THR A 11 -36.65 -3.67 -17.38
CA THR A 11 -35.63 -2.86 -16.72
C THR A 11 -34.56 -3.82 -16.21
N LEU A 12 -33.59 -4.15 -17.06
CA LEU A 12 -32.40 -4.90 -16.67
C LEU A 12 -31.55 -3.99 -15.76
N GLY A 13 -31.76 -4.10 -14.45
CA GLY A 13 -30.96 -3.43 -13.44
C GLY A 13 -29.53 -3.98 -13.49
N LEU A 14 -28.63 -3.24 -14.13
CA LEU A 14 -27.20 -3.50 -14.10
C LEU A 14 -26.71 -3.15 -12.69
N ALA A 15 -26.65 -4.15 -11.81
CA ALA A 15 -25.99 -4.02 -10.52
C ALA A 15 -24.48 -3.95 -10.80
N LEU A 16 -23.95 -2.74 -10.93
CA LEU A 16 -22.51 -2.53 -10.86
C LEU A 16 -22.08 -2.88 -9.43
N ALA A 17 -21.48 -4.06 -9.27
CA ALA A 17 -20.70 -4.35 -8.08
C ALA A 17 -19.53 -3.36 -8.07
N ALA A 18 -19.62 -2.32 -7.23
CA ALA A 18 -18.52 -1.43 -6.98
C ALA A 18 -17.42 -2.26 -6.31
N ALA A 19 -16.38 -2.63 -7.06
CA ALA A 19 -15.17 -3.15 -6.47
C ALA A 19 -14.55 -2.03 -5.61
N PRO A 20 -14.07 -2.34 -4.40
CA PRO A 20 -13.31 -1.35 -3.64
C PRO A 20 -12.11 -0.91 -4.48
N VAL A 21 -11.99 0.40 -4.71
CA VAL A 21 -10.74 1.01 -5.14
C VAL A 21 -9.80 0.91 -3.94
N HIS A 22 -8.91 -0.07 -3.95
CA HIS A 22 -7.80 -0.14 -3.02
C HIS A 22 -6.74 0.85 -3.51
N ALA A 23 -6.54 1.94 -2.77
CA ALA A 23 -5.42 2.84 -3.01
C ALA A 23 -4.13 2.11 -2.62
N ALA A 24 -3.06 2.30 -3.38
CA ALA A 24 -1.81 1.64 -3.06
C ALA A 24 -1.29 2.17 -1.71
N CYS A 25 -0.86 1.25 -0.84
CA CYS A 25 -0.42 1.59 0.51
C CYS A 25 1.09 1.55 0.63
N PHE A 26 1.67 2.60 1.21
CA PHE A 26 3.09 2.72 1.40
C PHE A 26 3.42 3.06 2.84
N ALA A 27 4.63 2.69 3.24
CA ALA A 27 5.22 3.15 4.47
C ALA A 27 6.64 3.63 4.23
N ASP A 28 7.07 4.57 5.05
CA ASP A 28 8.46 4.92 5.19
C ASP A 28 8.98 4.46 6.54
N TYR A 29 10.26 4.13 6.57
CA TYR A 29 10.84 3.47 7.72
C TYR A 29 12.33 3.81 7.87
N LYS A 30 12.85 3.50 9.05
CA LYS A 30 14.28 3.51 9.35
C LYS A 30 14.75 2.10 9.63
N ALA A 31 15.93 1.75 9.12
CA ALA A 31 16.56 0.48 9.41
C ALA A 31 18.06 0.65 9.67
N LYS A 32 18.63 -0.27 10.45
CA LYS A 32 20.07 -0.34 10.71
C LYS A 32 20.66 -1.65 10.26
N MET A 33 21.95 -1.67 10.00
CA MET A 33 22.74 -2.89 9.94
C MET A 33 23.94 -2.69 10.85
N ASP A 34 24.24 -3.66 11.69
CA ASP A 34 25.39 -3.63 12.58
C ASP A 34 26.63 -4.25 11.90
N ASP A 35 27.82 -3.93 12.42
CA ASP A 35 29.11 -4.52 12.01
C ASP A 35 29.43 -4.54 10.49
N PRO A 36 29.62 -3.37 9.82
CA PRO A 36 29.69 -2.02 10.39
C PRO A 36 28.32 -1.34 10.50
N LEU A 37 28.18 -0.43 11.48
CA LEU A 37 26.95 0.35 11.66
C LEU A 37 26.63 1.16 10.40
N ARG A 38 25.50 0.84 9.79
CA ARG A 38 24.88 1.58 8.68
C ARG A 38 23.43 1.87 9.02
N LEU A 39 22.96 3.04 8.61
CA LEU A 39 21.56 3.45 8.75
C LEU A 39 21.02 3.78 7.38
N HIS A 40 19.73 3.55 7.17
CA HIS A 40 19.04 4.14 6.03
C HIS A 40 17.57 4.44 6.33
N TYR A 41 17.06 5.37 5.54
CA TYR A 41 15.65 5.60 5.33
C TYR A 41 15.20 4.84 4.09
N GLY A 42 13.97 4.35 4.07
CA GLY A 42 13.42 3.62 2.93
C GLY A 42 11.93 3.83 2.79
N VAL A 43 11.43 3.54 1.60
CA VAL A 43 9.99 3.53 1.28
C VAL A 43 9.65 2.15 0.76
N ILE A 44 8.51 1.61 1.16
CA ILE A 44 8.08 0.25 0.82
C ILE A 44 6.58 0.21 0.57
N GLU A 45 6.18 -0.60 -0.41
CA GLU A 45 4.78 -0.91 -0.67
C GLU A 45 4.30 -2.02 0.27
N LEU A 46 3.14 -1.77 0.90
CA LEU A 46 2.48 -2.67 1.81
C LEU A 46 1.27 -3.32 1.14
N PRO A 47 0.96 -4.58 1.48
CA PRO A 47 -0.33 -5.14 1.13
C PRO A 47 -1.43 -4.37 1.87
N ASP A 48 -2.62 -4.25 1.27
CA ASP A 48 -3.77 -3.55 1.86
C ASP A 48 -4.10 -4.03 3.28
N THR A 49 -3.89 -5.32 3.55
CA THR A 49 -4.11 -5.96 4.86
C THR A 49 -3.15 -5.49 5.95
N ALA A 50 -2.09 -4.76 5.60
CA ALA A 50 -1.09 -4.23 6.50
C ALA A 50 -0.96 -2.70 6.43
N CYS A 51 -1.96 -2.01 5.87
CA CYS A 51 -2.00 -0.55 5.77
C CYS A 51 -2.36 0.14 7.10
N ASP A 52 -1.73 -0.29 8.19
CA ASP A 52 -1.79 0.34 9.50
C ASP A 52 -0.45 0.15 10.24
N PRO A 53 -0.05 1.07 11.14
CA PRO A 53 1.28 1.02 11.75
C PRO A 53 1.59 -0.27 12.52
N GLY A 54 0.55 -0.90 13.10
CA GLY A 54 0.70 -2.12 13.88
C GLY A 54 1.01 -3.34 13.00
N ALA A 55 0.33 -3.46 11.87
CA ALA A 55 0.55 -4.55 10.92
C ALA A 55 1.78 -4.33 10.02
N ALA A 56 2.08 -3.08 9.66
CA ALA A 56 3.18 -2.73 8.77
C ALA A 56 4.53 -3.27 9.25
N PHE A 57 4.83 -3.18 10.55
CA PHE A 57 6.09 -3.67 11.11
C PHE A 57 6.32 -5.16 10.80
N GLY A 58 5.27 -5.98 10.94
CA GLY A 58 5.32 -7.42 10.67
C GLY A 58 5.56 -7.78 9.21
N VAL A 59 5.25 -6.87 8.28
CA VAL A 59 5.54 -7.01 6.85
C VAL A 59 6.93 -6.49 6.50
N ILE A 60 7.31 -5.33 7.03
CA ILE A 60 8.55 -4.64 6.66
C ILE A 60 9.77 -5.36 7.25
N ALA A 61 9.72 -5.74 8.54
CA ALA A 61 10.85 -6.34 9.24
C ALA A 61 11.46 -7.55 8.51
N PRO A 62 10.69 -8.59 8.11
CA PRO A 62 11.26 -9.72 7.41
C PRO A 62 11.80 -9.37 6.01
N ARG A 63 11.21 -8.38 5.32
CA ARG A 63 11.65 -7.97 3.97
C ARG A 63 13.00 -7.26 4.00
N VAL A 64 13.19 -6.32 4.93
CA VAL A 64 14.48 -5.62 5.08
C VAL A 64 15.56 -6.53 5.67
N ALA A 65 15.18 -7.48 6.54
CA ALA A 65 16.08 -8.51 7.07
C ALA A 65 16.67 -9.41 5.99
N ALA A 66 15.95 -9.66 4.89
CA ALA A 66 16.51 -10.37 3.73
C ALA A 66 17.69 -9.62 3.09
N GLY A 67 17.79 -8.30 3.30
CA GLY A 67 18.92 -7.46 2.91
C GLY A 67 19.98 -7.26 3.99
N GLY A 68 19.87 -7.95 5.13
CA GLY A 68 20.76 -7.79 6.29
C GLY A 68 20.41 -6.61 7.20
N TRP A 69 19.25 -5.97 7.02
CA TRP A 69 18.85 -4.81 7.82
C TRP A 69 17.88 -5.19 8.94
N GLU A 70 18.04 -4.57 10.10
CA GLU A 70 17.10 -4.59 11.21
C GLU A 70 16.19 -3.36 11.12
N LEU A 71 14.87 -3.59 11.07
CA LEU A 71 13.88 -2.53 11.11
C LEU A 71 13.88 -1.85 12.48
N LEU A 72 14.06 -0.53 12.49
CA LEU A 72 14.02 0.26 13.72
C LEU A 72 12.62 0.80 13.99
N GLU A 73 12.01 1.42 12.98
CA GLU A 73 10.78 2.17 13.16
C GLU A 73 10.05 2.34 11.83
N VAL A 74 8.72 2.22 11.88
CA VAL A 74 7.82 2.64 10.81
C VAL A 74 7.43 4.09 11.08
N MET A 75 7.80 5.00 10.20
CA MET A 75 7.68 6.45 10.42
C MET A 75 6.27 6.95 10.10
N SER A 76 5.75 6.59 8.94
CA SER A 76 4.41 6.95 8.51
C SER A 76 3.86 5.92 7.53
N ILE A 77 2.53 5.95 7.38
CA ILE A 77 1.80 5.22 6.35
C ILE A 77 1.08 6.25 5.49
N PHE A 78 1.12 6.07 4.18
CA PHE A 78 0.64 7.03 3.20
C PHE A 78 0.21 6.33 1.89
N ASP A 79 -0.50 7.07 1.05
CA ASP A 79 -0.92 6.64 -0.29
C ASP A 79 0.11 7.05 -1.37
N GLU A 80 -0.16 6.78 -2.64
CA GLU A 80 0.75 7.13 -3.73
C GLU A 80 1.14 8.63 -3.80
N THR A 81 0.35 9.55 -3.21
CA THR A 81 0.66 10.98 -3.25
C THR A 81 1.88 11.33 -2.39
N GLY A 82 2.21 10.51 -1.40
CA GLY A 82 3.35 10.69 -0.51
C GLY A 82 4.68 10.16 -1.06
N LEU A 83 4.67 9.50 -2.22
CA LEU A 83 5.82 8.80 -2.80
C LEU A 83 6.90 9.75 -3.31
N ASP A 84 6.53 10.77 -4.08
CA ASP A 84 7.52 11.59 -4.78
C ASP A 84 8.36 12.44 -3.82
N VAL A 85 7.74 12.95 -2.74
CA VAL A 85 8.45 13.76 -1.73
C VAL A 85 9.46 12.96 -0.90
N ARG A 86 9.43 11.62 -0.96
CA ARG A 86 10.31 10.70 -0.20
C ARG A 86 11.36 10.01 -1.07
N ARG A 87 11.29 10.18 -2.39
CA ARG A 87 12.12 9.45 -3.36
C ARG A 87 13.60 9.71 -3.16
N ASP A 88 13.97 10.99 -3.07
CA ASP A 88 15.37 11.39 -2.96
C ASP A 88 15.97 10.99 -1.60
N ASP A 89 15.21 11.14 -0.52
CA ASP A 89 15.63 10.75 0.83
C ASP A 89 15.83 9.23 0.97
N ALA A 90 14.96 8.43 0.32
CA ALA A 90 15.07 6.97 0.32
C ALA A 90 16.15 6.44 -0.62
N GLY A 91 16.47 7.19 -1.69
CA GLY A 91 17.52 6.85 -2.64
C GLY A 91 17.42 5.40 -3.13
N GLN A 92 18.48 4.62 -2.93
CA GLN A 92 18.53 3.21 -3.35
C GLN A 92 17.55 2.27 -2.60
N PHE A 93 16.92 2.75 -1.53
CA PHE A 93 15.97 2.00 -0.70
C PHE A 93 14.52 2.41 -0.97
N TYR A 94 14.30 3.23 -1.99
CA TYR A 94 12.98 3.57 -2.48
C TYR A 94 12.35 2.37 -3.21
N LEU A 95 11.27 1.81 -2.66
CA LEU A 95 10.51 0.67 -3.19
C LEU A 95 11.38 -0.56 -3.51
N ARG A 96 12.48 -0.74 -2.77
CA ARG A 96 13.46 -1.80 -3.02
C ARG A 96 13.09 -3.13 -2.35
N PHE A 97 12.59 -3.05 -1.12
CA PHE A 97 12.28 -4.19 -0.26
C PHE A 97 10.78 -4.43 -0.25
#